data_AF-A0A0T6LQS0-F1
#
_entry.id   AF-A0A0T6LQS0-F1
#
_cell.length_a   1.000
_cell.length_b   1.000
_cell.length_c   1.000
_cell.angle_alpha   90.00
_cell.angle_beta   90.00
_cell.angle_gamma   90.00
#
_symmetry.space_group_name_H-M   'P 1'
#
loop_
_entity.id
_entity.type
_entity.pdbx_description
1 polymer ?
#
loop_
_entity_poly.entity_id
_entity_poly.type
_entity_poly.pdbx_seq_one_letter_code
_entity_poly.pdbx_strand_id
1 'polypeptide(L)'
;MRTDGLVVPPSSTGDQGSGELLAALDIGGTKIAGALVDTRGGLLVRALRPTPANEDAQTVMTAVEEVFAELTSAPQWPRASAVGIGSAGPVDASLGTVSPVNVPGWRGFPLVPRVAAAVGDLPVVLTGDGVAMTAAEHWLGAARGFDNALCMVVSTGVGGGLVLNGAPQPGPTGNAGHIGHIMVDLDGDSCPCGARGCLETIASGPNIARRALANGWTPLGEDASAAAVAASARSGDAVAVASFDRAAQALAAGIAATAALTEIQVAVIGGGVASAGELLFGPLRRWLTCYATLSFTRSVEVRPALMGTDAGLVGAAAAAARALGIALHTSPTAGPQGA
;
A
#
# COMPACT_ATOMS: atom_id res chain seq x y z
N MET A 1 36.79 47.85 26.65
CA MET A 1 36.67 47.73 25.19
C MET A 1 37.04 46.30 24.85
N ARG A 2 36.15 45.57 24.18
CA ARG A 2 36.05 44.10 24.18
C ARG A 2 37.24 43.43 23.48
N THR A 3 37.70 42.32 24.07
CA THR A 3 38.62 41.34 23.48
C THR A 3 37.82 40.30 22.70
N ASP A 4 38.24 40.05 21.46
CA ASP A 4 37.69 39.05 20.56
C ASP A 4 38.01 37.62 21.02
N GLY A 5 36.97 36.82 21.25
CA GLY A 5 37.05 35.39 21.49
C GLY A 5 36.62 34.63 20.23
N LEU A 6 37.59 34.06 19.52
CA LEU A 6 37.40 33.16 18.38
C LEU A 6 36.79 31.84 18.90
N VAL A 7 35.51 31.59 18.63
CA VAL A 7 34.87 30.30 18.93
C VAL A 7 35.15 29.36 17.76
N VAL A 8 36.03 28.38 17.99
CA VAL A 8 36.23 27.23 17.11
C VAL A 8 35.02 26.31 17.28
N PRO A 9 34.29 25.93 16.21
CA PRO A 9 33.20 24.96 16.34
C PRO A 9 33.78 23.59 16.73
N PRO A 10 33.12 22.81 17.59
CA PRO A 10 33.56 21.46 17.87
C PRO A 10 33.53 20.65 16.58
N SER A 11 34.63 19.94 16.31
CA SER A 11 34.73 18.92 15.28
C SER A 11 33.60 17.92 15.43
N SER A 12 32.66 17.93 14.49
CA SER A 12 31.59 16.94 14.42
C SER A 12 32.15 15.60 13.94
N THR A 13 32.78 14.85 14.83
CA THR A 13 32.77 13.38 14.76
C THR A 13 31.47 12.92 15.42
N GLY A 14 30.34 13.27 14.78
CA GLY A 14 29.03 12.80 15.16
C GLY A 14 28.84 11.41 14.58
N ASP A 15 28.66 10.45 15.48
CA ASP A 15 28.20 9.09 15.23
C ASP A 15 27.14 9.04 14.12
N GLN A 16 27.47 8.44 12.97
CA GLN A 16 26.53 8.20 11.87
C GLN A 16 25.56 7.04 12.16
N GLY A 17 25.46 6.57 13.42
CA GLY A 17 24.72 5.37 13.83
C GLY A 17 23.53 5.56 14.78
N SER A 18 23.22 6.75 15.31
CA SER A 18 22.26 6.95 16.43
C SER A 18 20.87 7.50 16.06
N GLY A 19 20.37 7.22 14.84
CA GLY A 19 19.02 7.64 14.45
C GLY A 19 17.89 6.89 15.20
N GLU A 20 16.80 7.58 15.51
CA GLU A 20 15.54 6.99 15.97
C GLU A 20 15.02 5.96 14.94
N LEU A 21 14.44 4.85 15.43
CA LEU A 21 13.88 3.78 14.59
C LEU A 21 12.39 3.57 14.86
N LEU A 22 11.69 3.05 13.86
CA LEU A 22 10.31 2.60 13.93
C LEU A 22 10.28 1.10 13.65
N ALA A 23 9.66 0.32 14.53
CA ALA A 23 9.34 -1.05 14.19
C ALA A 23 8.11 -1.07 13.28
N ALA A 24 8.14 -1.88 12.24
CA ALA A 24 7.06 -2.02 11.27
C ALA A 24 6.66 -3.47 11.13
N LEU A 25 5.37 -3.71 10.94
CA LEU A 25 4.78 -5.01 10.63
C LEU A 25 3.87 -4.86 9.41
N ASP A 26 3.98 -5.76 8.45
CA ASP A 26 3.11 -5.89 7.28
C ASP A 26 2.49 -7.30 7.27
N ILE A 27 1.16 -7.36 7.42
CA ILE A 27 0.40 -8.61 7.52
C ILE A 27 -0.43 -8.81 6.25
N GLY A 28 0.03 -9.73 5.40
CA GLY A 28 -0.72 -10.23 4.25
C GLY A 28 -1.22 -11.66 4.45
N GLY A 29 -2.05 -12.14 3.53
CA GLY A 29 -2.60 -13.50 3.55
C GLY A 29 -1.59 -14.60 3.22
N THR A 30 -0.38 -14.25 2.76
CA THR A 30 0.66 -15.23 2.38
C THR A 30 1.91 -15.11 3.25
N LYS A 31 2.24 -13.90 3.70
CA LYS A 31 3.42 -13.62 4.50
C LYS A 31 3.14 -12.53 5.54
N ILE A 32 3.87 -12.61 6.64
CA ILE A 32 3.99 -11.58 7.68
C ILE A 32 5.43 -11.10 7.66
N ALA A 33 5.64 -9.82 7.40
CA ALA A 33 6.96 -9.20 7.37
C ALA A 33 7.10 -8.21 8.52
N GLY A 34 8.28 -8.14 9.12
CA GLY A 34 8.62 -7.11 10.10
C GLY A 34 9.94 -6.44 9.75
N ALA A 35 10.12 -5.19 10.18
CA ALA A 35 11.40 -4.49 10.03
C ALA A 35 11.64 -3.43 11.10
N LEU A 36 12.90 -3.08 11.31
CA LEU A 36 13.30 -1.82 11.94
C LEU A 36 13.62 -0.81 10.84
N VAL A 37 12.88 0.29 10.81
CA VAL A 37 12.91 1.33 9.77
C VAL A 37 13.51 2.61 10.35
N ASP A 38 14.51 3.20 9.69
CA ASP A 38 15.01 4.51 10.10
C ASP A 38 14.11 5.66 9.63
N THR A 39 14.35 6.87 10.15
CA THR A 39 13.60 8.08 9.76
C THR A 39 13.83 8.54 8.33
N ARG A 40 14.60 7.80 7.50
CA ARG A 40 14.76 8.02 6.06
C ARG A 40 14.16 6.89 5.21
N GLY A 41 13.52 5.91 5.85
CA GLY A 41 12.88 4.75 5.21
C GLY A 41 13.81 3.57 4.96
N GLY A 42 15.04 3.61 5.47
CA GLY A 42 15.98 2.49 5.39
C GLY A 42 15.55 1.33 6.28
N LEU A 43 15.57 0.11 5.75
CA LEU A 43 15.26 -1.12 6.50
C LEU A 43 16.56 -1.72 7.07
N LEU A 44 16.76 -1.65 8.39
CA LEU A 44 17.99 -2.07 9.06
C LEU A 44 17.98 -3.54 9.47
N VAL A 45 16.82 -4.00 9.93
CA VAL A 45 16.57 -5.39 10.33
C VAL A 45 15.28 -5.81 9.65
N ARG A 46 15.23 -7.05 9.16
CA ARG A 46 14.04 -7.61 8.51
C ARG A 46 13.78 -9.01 9.05
N ALA A 47 12.52 -9.30 9.31
CA ALA A 47 12.04 -10.62 9.69
C ALA A 47 10.88 -11.00 8.77
N LEU A 48 10.76 -12.27 8.43
CA LEU A 48 9.73 -12.77 7.54
C LEU A 48 9.23 -14.14 8.00
N ARG A 49 7.91 -14.32 8.05
CA ARG A 49 7.25 -15.61 8.29
C ARG A 49 6.15 -15.85 7.26
N PRO A 50 5.89 -17.10 6.86
CA PRO A 50 4.67 -17.42 6.12
C PRO A 50 3.45 -17.14 6.99
N THR A 51 2.34 -16.69 6.37
CA THR A 51 1.06 -16.55 7.10
C THR A 51 0.34 -17.89 7.10
N PRO A 52 0.10 -18.51 8.26
CA PRO A 52 -0.71 -19.74 8.34
C PRO A 52 -2.21 -19.39 8.24
N ALA A 53 -2.61 -18.77 7.13
CA ALA A 53 -3.86 -18.02 7.01
C ALA A 53 -5.14 -18.83 7.28
N ASN A 54 -5.11 -20.14 7.01
CA ASN A 54 -6.24 -21.05 7.19
C ASN A 54 -6.24 -21.77 8.55
N GLU A 55 -5.24 -21.51 9.39
CA GLU A 55 -5.18 -22.03 10.75
C GLU A 55 -5.99 -21.15 11.71
N ASP A 56 -6.06 -21.57 12.98
CA ASP A 56 -6.75 -20.80 14.00
C ASP A 56 -6.07 -19.45 14.31
N ALA A 57 -6.82 -18.54 14.94
CA ALA A 57 -6.39 -17.18 15.23
C ALA A 57 -5.08 -17.10 16.03
N GLN A 58 -4.87 -18.04 16.96
CA GLN A 58 -3.70 -18.06 17.81
C GLN A 58 -2.47 -18.54 17.02
N THR A 59 -2.62 -19.53 16.15
CA THR A 59 -1.54 -19.97 15.26
C THR A 59 -1.04 -18.85 14.35
N VAL A 60 -1.94 -18.03 13.80
CA VAL A 60 -1.54 -16.84 13.03
C VAL A 60 -0.84 -15.80 13.90
N MET A 61 -1.34 -15.57 15.12
CA MET A 61 -0.71 -14.63 16.06
C MET A 61 0.70 -15.10 16.49
N THR A 62 0.93 -16.40 16.66
CA THR A 62 2.27 -16.93 16.94
C THR A 62 3.27 -16.54 15.85
N ALA A 63 2.88 -16.55 14.58
CA ALA A 63 3.75 -16.08 13.50
C ALA A 63 4.07 -14.57 13.60
N VAL A 64 3.15 -13.75 14.10
CA VAL A 64 3.41 -12.33 14.43
C VAL A 64 4.38 -12.20 15.61
N GLU A 65 4.16 -12.99 16.67
CA GLU A 65 5.02 -13.02 17.87
C GLU A 65 6.46 -13.46 17.50
N GLU A 66 6.62 -14.42 16.59
CA GLU A 66 7.94 -14.85 16.07
C GLU A 66 8.66 -13.74 15.29
N VAL A 67 7.93 -12.95 14.50
CA VAL A 67 8.50 -11.78 13.81
C VAL A 67 9.02 -10.77 14.83
N PHE A 68 8.23 -10.46 15.87
CA PHE A 68 8.68 -9.54 16.91
C PHE A 68 9.79 -10.12 17.78
N ALA A 69 9.81 -11.42 18.06
CA ALA A 69 10.91 -12.06 18.78
C ALA A 69 12.25 -11.86 18.04
N GLU A 70 12.24 -11.97 16.71
CA GLU A 70 13.42 -11.70 15.89
C GLU A 70 13.82 -10.21 15.94
N LEU A 71 12.86 -9.29 15.78
CA LEU A 71 13.14 -7.84 15.83
C LEU A 71 13.62 -7.37 17.21
N THR A 72 13.03 -7.87 18.30
CA THR A 72 13.38 -7.47 19.68
C THR A 72 14.74 -8.02 20.12
N SER A 73 15.20 -9.13 19.52
CA SER A 73 16.54 -9.67 19.75
C SER A 73 17.66 -8.85 19.08
N ALA A 74 17.32 -7.96 18.15
CA ALA A 74 18.29 -7.20 17.40
C ALA A 74 18.93 -6.09 18.26
N PRO A 75 20.26 -5.84 18.16
CA PRO A 75 20.95 -4.79 18.92
C PRO A 75 20.38 -3.37 18.70
N GLN A 76 19.66 -3.15 17.61
CA GLN A 76 19.04 -1.88 17.25
C GLN A 76 17.68 -1.66 17.93
N TRP A 77 17.03 -2.72 18.47
CA TRP A 77 15.71 -2.63 19.09
C TRP A 77 15.58 -1.54 20.18
N PRO A 78 16.57 -1.30 21.06
CA PRO A 78 16.49 -0.23 22.06
C PRO A 78 16.32 1.19 21.47
N ARG A 79 16.50 1.36 20.15
CA ARG A 79 16.27 2.63 19.44
C ARG A 79 14.86 2.75 18.84
N ALA A 80 14.06 1.68 18.89
CA ALA A 80 12.70 1.70 18.40
C ALA A 80 11.83 2.56 19.32
N SER A 81 11.14 3.56 18.78
CA SER A 81 10.28 4.47 19.54
C SER A 81 8.78 4.22 19.34
N ALA A 82 8.40 3.46 18.31
CA ALA A 82 7.02 3.06 18.06
C ALA A 82 6.95 1.80 17.18
N VAL A 83 5.75 1.21 17.13
CA VAL A 83 5.40 0.10 16.24
C VAL A 83 4.28 0.53 15.30
N GLY A 84 4.49 0.44 13.99
CA GLY A 84 3.46 0.55 12.97
C GLY A 84 3.03 -0.80 12.45
N ILE A 85 1.72 -1.03 12.30
CA ILE A 85 1.16 -2.25 11.73
C ILE A 85 0.35 -1.88 10.48
N GLY A 86 0.78 -2.36 9.33
CA GLY A 86 -0.04 -2.47 8.11
C GLY A 86 -0.70 -3.84 8.07
N SER A 87 -2.03 -3.89 7.99
CA SER A 87 -2.77 -5.16 7.88
C SER A 87 -3.75 -5.12 6.72
N ALA A 88 -3.90 -6.25 6.06
CA ALA A 88 -5.07 -6.48 5.22
C ALA A 88 -6.36 -6.18 6.02
N GLY A 89 -7.29 -5.48 5.37
CA GLY A 89 -8.55 -5.05 5.96
C GLY A 89 -9.70 -6.05 5.79
N PRO A 90 -10.87 -5.76 6.38
CA PRO A 90 -11.18 -4.53 7.13
C PRO A 90 -10.42 -4.43 8.47
N VAL A 91 -10.04 -3.20 8.83
CA VAL A 91 -9.43 -2.88 10.12
C VAL A 91 -10.39 -2.03 10.96
N ASP A 92 -10.25 -2.04 12.27
CA ASP A 92 -10.80 -1.02 13.14
C ASP A 92 -9.65 -0.47 13.99
N ALA A 93 -9.03 0.60 13.50
CA ALA A 93 -7.93 1.27 14.16
C ALA A 93 -8.33 1.90 15.51
N SER A 94 -9.61 2.24 15.70
CA SER A 94 -10.11 2.82 16.95
C SER A 94 -10.21 1.78 18.07
N LEU A 95 -10.55 0.54 17.72
CA LEU A 95 -10.60 -0.60 18.64
C LEU A 95 -9.31 -1.42 18.64
N GLY A 96 -8.40 -1.17 17.69
CA GLY A 96 -7.18 -1.95 17.51
C GLY A 96 -7.44 -3.38 17.03
N THR A 97 -8.50 -3.59 16.25
CA THR A 97 -8.92 -4.92 15.78
C THR A 97 -8.84 -5.09 14.27
N VAL A 98 -8.79 -6.34 13.81
CA VAL A 98 -8.72 -6.68 12.37
C VAL A 98 -9.67 -7.82 12.01
N SER A 99 -10.22 -7.79 10.79
CA SER A 99 -11.08 -8.84 10.22
C SER A 99 -10.74 -9.23 8.77
N PRO A 100 -9.46 -9.44 8.42
CA PRO A 100 -9.03 -9.72 7.05
C PRO A 100 -9.72 -10.92 6.41
N VAL A 101 -10.23 -10.74 5.19
CA VAL A 101 -10.83 -11.85 4.41
C VAL A 101 -9.81 -12.96 4.14
N ASN A 102 -8.55 -12.59 3.90
CA ASN A 102 -7.45 -13.49 3.59
C ASN A 102 -6.80 -14.14 4.82
N VAL A 103 -7.26 -13.85 6.04
CA VAL A 103 -6.91 -14.59 7.27
C VAL A 103 -8.21 -14.90 8.01
N PRO A 104 -8.96 -15.93 7.59
CA PRO A 104 -10.31 -16.18 8.09
C PRO A 104 -10.45 -16.38 9.60
N GLY A 105 -9.40 -16.87 10.27
CA GLY A 105 -9.38 -17.04 11.72
C GLY A 105 -9.49 -15.72 12.51
N TRP A 106 -9.21 -14.56 11.89
CA TRP A 106 -9.29 -13.26 12.55
C TRP A 106 -10.59 -12.55 12.23
N ARG A 107 -11.48 -12.42 13.22
CA ARG A 107 -12.75 -11.66 13.12
C ARG A 107 -12.93 -10.82 14.38
N GLY A 108 -12.79 -9.51 14.24
CA GLY A 108 -12.67 -8.60 15.39
C GLY A 108 -11.45 -8.94 16.26
N PHE A 109 -10.39 -9.48 15.66
CA PHE A 109 -9.24 -9.99 16.40
C PHE A 109 -8.46 -8.82 17.03
N PRO A 110 -8.17 -8.83 18.35
CA PRO A 110 -7.57 -7.70 19.06
C PRO A 110 -6.06 -7.61 18.81
N LEU A 111 -5.67 -7.30 17.58
CA LEU A 111 -4.28 -7.31 17.13
C LEU A 111 -3.41 -6.31 17.90
N VAL A 112 -3.87 -5.08 18.09
CA VAL A 112 -3.06 -4.03 18.75
C VAL A 112 -2.73 -4.39 20.20
N PRO A 113 -3.70 -4.77 21.07
CA PRO A 113 -3.40 -5.23 22.43
C PRO A 113 -2.43 -6.42 22.46
N ARG A 114 -2.55 -7.35 21.51
CA ARG A 114 -1.68 -8.54 21.44
C ARG A 114 -0.25 -8.18 21.04
N VAL A 115 -0.08 -7.27 20.08
CA VAL A 115 1.25 -6.76 19.70
C VAL A 115 1.84 -5.92 20.83
N ALA A 116 1.07 -5.06 21.48
CA ALA A 116 1.52 -4.26 22.62
C ALA A 116 2.13 -5.15 23.73
N ALA A 117 1.50 -6.28 24.04
CA ALA A 117 2.02 -7.24 25.01
C ALA A 117 3.39 -7.85 24.60
N ALA A 118 3.69 -7.93 23.30
CA ALA A 118 4.95 -8.48 22.78
C ALA A 118 6.09 -7.46 22.68
N VAL A 119 5.77 -6.16 22.60
CA VAL A 119 6.74 -5.08 22.32
C VAL A 119 6.99 -4.14 23.50
N GLY A 120 6.27 -4.31 24.62
CA GLY A 120 6.43 -3.52 25.83
C GLY A 120 5.75 -2.16 25.75
N ASP A 121 6.39 -1.12 26.31
CA ASP A 121 5.82 0.23 26.44
C ASP A 121 5.78 1.03 25.12
N LEU A 122 6.14 0.43 23.98
CA LEU A 122 6.13 1.12 22.70
C LEU A 122 4.69 1.38 22.23
N PRO A 123 4.37 2.61 21.77
CA PRO A 123 3.08 2.89 21.16
C PRO A 123 2.90 2.08 19.88
N VAL A 124 1.72 1.48 19.72
CA VAL A 124 1.36 0.64 18.57
C VAL A 124 0.27 1.33 17.75
N VAL A 125 0.52 1.54 16.45
CA VAL A 125 -0.40 2.20 15.52
C VAL A 125 -0.82 1.22 14.44
N LEU A 126 -2.14 0.99 14.30
CA LEU A 126 -2.71 0.13 13.27
C LEU A 126 -3.18 0.95 12.07
N THR A 127 -2.87 0.47 10.87
CA THR A 127 -3.34 1.00 9.60
C THR A 127 -3.70 -0.13 8.62
N GLY A 128 -4.59 0.17 7.67
CA GLY A 128 -4.87 -0.73 6.55
C GLY A 128 -3.70 -0.79 5.57
N ASP A 129 -3.48 -1.94 4.94
CA ASP A 129 -2.42 -2.17 3.95
C ASP A 129 -2.41 -1.16 2.79
N GLY A 130 -3.58 -0.82 2.24
CA GLY A 130 -3.73 0.21 1.21
C GLY A 130 -3.33 1.60 1.71
N VAL A 131 -3.64 1.93 2.96
CA VAL A 131 -3.26 3.19 3.60
C VAL A 131 -1.76 3.21 3.92
N ALA A 132 -1.18 2.09 4.36
CA ALA A 132 0.26 1.93 4.52
C ALA A 132 0.98 2.17 3.20
N MET A 133 0.58 1.49 2.12
CA MET A 133 1.14 1.69 0.79
C MET A 133 1.03 3.16 0.35
N THR A 134 -0.11 3.80 0.62
CA THR A 134 -0.32 5.24 0.36
C THR A 134 0.68 6.10 1.12
N ALA A 135 0.89 5.84 2.41
CA ALA A 135 1.84 6.56 3.24
C ALA A 135 3.29 6.40 2.75
N ALA A 136 3.66 5.19 2.28
CA ALA A 136 4.97 4.93 1.70
C ALA A 136 5.18 5.70 0.39
N GLU A 137 4.22 5.63 -0.54
CA GLU A 137 4.30 6.32 -1.82
C GLU A 137 4.29 7.84 -1.69
N HIS A 138 3.57 8.37 -0.70
CA HIS A 138 3.55 9.81 -0.40
C HIS A 138 4.88 10.28 0.20
N TRP A 139 5.50 9.47 1.06
CA TRP A 139 6.76 9.82 1.70
C TRP A 139 7.95 9.70 0.76
N LEU A 140 8.13 8.55 0.11
CA LEU A 140 9.35 8.20 -0.63
C LEU A 140 9.10 7.82 -2.10
N GLY A 141 7.85 7.62 -2.50
CA GLY A 141 7.49 7.08 -3.80
C GLY A 141 6.88 8.09 -4.78
N ALA A 142 6.01 7.60 -5.66
CA ALA A 142 5.46 8.33 -6.81
C ALA A 142 4.48 9.44 -6.45
N ALA A 143 3.91 9.42 -5.24
CA ALA A 143 3.01 10.46 -4.74
C ALA A 143 3.75 11.58 -3.98
N ARG A 144 5.08 11.50 -3.86
CA ARG A 144 5.89 12.53 -3.21
C ARG A 144 5.72 13.90 -3.89
N GLY A 145 5.44 14.91 -3.09
CA GLY A 145 5.26 16.30 -3.54
C GLY A 145 3.84 16.63 -4.01
N PHE A 146 2.89 15.70 -3.90
CA PHE A 146 1.48 15.95 -4.16
C PHE A 146 0.69 16.02 -2.85
N ASP A 147 -0.09 17.08 -2.69
CA ASP A 147 -0.91 17.27 -1.49
C ASP A 147 -2.19 16.43 -1.54
N ASN A 148 -2.70 16.15 -2.75
CA ASN A 148 -3.87 15.33 -2.97
C ASN A 148 -3.55 14.17 -3.92
N ALA A 149 -3.60 12.94 -3.43
CA ALA A 149 -3.26 11.75 -4.20
C ALA A 149 -4.18 10.58 -3.86
N LEU A 150 -4.43 9.73 -4.85
CA LEU A 150 -4.99 8.40 -4.65
C LEU A 150 -3.86 7.39 -4.89
N CYS A 151 -3.62 6.49 -3.95
CA CYS A 151 -2.72 5.36 -4.18
C CYS A 151 -3.54 4.07 -4.15
N MET A 152 -3.25 3.16 -5.08
CA MET A 152 -4.01 1.93 -5.29
C MET A 152 -3.06 0.75 -5.38
N VAL A 153 -3.47 -0.37 -4.79
CA VAL A 153 -2.84 -1.68 -4.98
C VAL A 153 -3.80 -2.55 -5.78
N VAL A 154 -3.44 -2.88 -7.01
CA VAL A 154 -4.22 -3.73 -7.92
C VAL A 154 -3.50 -5.07 -8.05
N SER A 155 -4.02 -6.08 -7.36
CA SER A 155 -3.40 -7.41 -7.26
C SER A 155 -4.50 -8.49 -7.24
N THR A 156 -4.51 -9.39 -6.27
CA THR A 156 -5.60 -10.36 -6.04
C THR A 156 -6.93 -9.66 -5.73
N GLY A 157 -6.86 -8.54 -5.01
CA GLY A 157 -7.95 -7.58 -4.81
C GLY A 157 -7.54 -6.17 -5.24
N VAL A 158 -8.38 -5.18 -4.91
CA VAL A 158 -8.07 -3.77 -5.12
C VAL A 158 -8.18 -2.98 -3.82
N GLY A 159 -7.03 -2.64 -3.26
CA GLY A 159 -6.91 -1.78 -2.09
C GLY A 159 -6.47 -0.36 -2.47
N GLY A 160 -6.51 0.55 -1.51
CA GLY A 160 -5.98 1.89 -1.70
C GLY A 160 -6.03 2.76 -0.45
N GLY A 161 -5.64 4.01 -0.63
CA GLY A 161 -5.71 5.05 0.37
C GLY A 161 -5.61 6.43 -0.28
N LEU A 162 -5.98 7.45 0.48
CA LEU A 162 -6.00 8.84 0.04
C LEU A 162 -4.94 9.64 0.79
N VAL A 163 -4.26 10.52 0.08
CA VAL A 163 -3.58 11.68 0.63
C VAL A 163 -4.48 12.89 0.35
N LEU A 164 -4.85 13.66 1.37
CA LEU A 164 -5.56 14.93 1.21
C LEU A 164 -4.89 15.98 2.09
N ASN A 165 -4.61 17.15 1.53
CA ASN A 165 -3.90 18.26 2.20
C ASN A 165 -2.53 17.83 2.76
N GLY A 166 -1.72 17.13 1.96
CA GLY A 166 -0.36 16.71 2.29
C GLY A 166 -0.30 15.56 3.32
N ALA A 167 -1.38 14.81 3.44
CA ALA A 167 -1.59 13.89 4.54
C ALA A 167 -2.35 12.63 4.17
N PRO A 168 -1.82 11.41 4.45
CA PRO A 168 -2.63 10.19 4.41
C PRO A 168 -3.86 10.33 5.30
N GLN A 169 -5.02 9.98 4.75
CA GLN A 169 -6.33 10.05 5.40
C GLN A 169 -6.88 8.63 5.62
N PRO A 170 -6.61 8.00 6.79
CA PRO A 170 -7.09 6.66 7.09
C PRO A 170 -8.61 6.60 7.35
N GLY A 171 -9.25 7.74 7.60
CA GLY A 171 -10.64 7.82 8.04
C GLY A 171 -10.82 7.34 9.49
N PRO A 172 -12.06 7.36 10.02
CA PRO A 172 -12.33 7.12 11.44
C PRO A 172 -11.92 5.74 11.95
N THR A 173 -12.02 4.72 11.09
CA THR A 173 -11.74 3.31 11.44
C THR A 173 -10.51 2.75 10.74
N GLY A 174 -9.83 3.52 9.88
CA GLY A 174 -8.67 3.04 9.12
C GLY A 174 -8.97 2.48 7.72
N ASN A 175 -10.21 2.63 7.22
CA ASN A 175 -10.64 2.05 5.94
C ASN A 175 -10.95 3.08 4.84
N ALA A 176 -10.62 4.37 5.02
CA ALA A 176 -10.85 5.35 3.95
C ALA A 176 -9.94 5.06 2.74
N GLY A 177 -10.46 5.31 1.54
CA GLY A 177 -9.74 5.01 0.29
C GLY A 177 -9.78 3.54 -0.14
N HIS A 178 -10.68 2.73 0.42
CA HIS A 178 -10.94 1.33 0.02
C HIS A 178 -11.64 1.23 -1.35
N ILE A 179 -10.97 1.78 -2.37
CA ILE A 179 -11.48 2.08 -3.71
C ILE A 179 -11.85 0.83 -4.51
N GLY A 180 -11.41 -0.37 -4.13
CA GLY A 180 -11.87 -1.60 -4.78
C GLY A 180 -13.38 -1.82 -4.72
N HIS A 181 -14.04 -1.24 -3.71
CA HIS A 181 -15.47 -1.48 -3.46
C HIS A 181 -16.39 -0.37 -3.92
N ILE A 182 -15.89 0.68 -4.58
CA ILE A 182 -16.78 1.64 -5.24
C ILE A 182 -17.46 0.97 -6.43
N MET A 183 -18.72 1.34 -6.68
CA MET A 183 -19.48 0.83 -7.81
C MET A 183 -19.08 1.56 -9.08
N VAL A 184 -18.58 0.83 -10.07
CA VAL A 184 -18.25 1.35 -11.41
C VAL A 184 -19.12 0.70 -12.51
N ASP A 185 -20.02 -0.20 -12.12
CA ASP A 185 -20.94 -0.90 -13.02
C ASP A 185 -22.24 -1.22 -12.26
N LEU A 186 -23.31 -0.43 -12.46
CA LEU A 186 -24.56 -0.59 -11.70
C LEU A 186 -25.23 -1.95 -11.89
N ASP A 187 -24.98 -2.59 -13.03
CA ASP A 187 -25.53 -3.89 -13.39
C ASP A 187 -24.52 -5.04 -13.23
N GLY A 188 -23.31 -4.73 -12.74
CA GLY A 188 -22.16 -5.63 -12.69
C GLY A 188 -22.25 -6.79 -11.70
N ASP A 189 -21.22 -7.64 -11.70
CA ASP A 189 -21.17 -8.87 -10.91
C ASP A 189 -21.30 -8.62 -9.39
N SER A 190 -21.86 -9.61 -8.68
CA SER A 190 -21.89 -9.61 -7.21
C SER A 190 -20.48 -9.61 -6.62
N CYS A 191 -20.25 -8.78 -5.61
CA CYS A 191 -18.99 -8.68 -4.88
C CYS A 191 -19.10 -9.41 -3.53
N PRO A 192 -18.04 -10.09 -3.05
CA PRO A 192 -18.00 -10.67 -1.71
C PRO A 192 -18.31 -9.69 -0.57
N CYS A 193 -18.14 -8.38 -0.77
CA CYS A 193 -18.53 -7.37 0.21
C CYS A 193 -20.04 -7.20 0.39
N GLY A 194 -20.87 -7.84 -0.45
CA GLY A 194 -22.34 -7.77 -0.44
C GLY A 194 -22.94 -6.79 -1.46
N ALA A 195 -22.12 -5.91 -2.06
CA ALA A 195 -22.55 -5.02 -3.14
C ALA A 195 -22.48 -5.70 -4.53
N ARG A 196 -22.81 -4.95 -5.59
CA ARG A 196 -22.64 -5.34 -6.99
C ARG A 196 -21.81 -4.30 -7.73
N GLY A 197 -21.08 -4.71 -8.75
CA GLY A 197 -20.40 -3.77 -9.64
C GLY A 197 -19.17 -3.08 -9.07
N CYS A 198 -18.58 -3.64 -8.02
CA CYS A 198 -17.38 -3.09 -7.41
C CYS A 198 -16.22 -3.07 -8.42
N LEU A 199 -15.38 -2.03 -8.37
CA LEU A 199 -14.19 -1.92 -9.22
C LEU A 199 -13.31 -3.20 -9.16
N GLU A 200 -13.16 -3.80 -7.98
CA GLU A 200 -12.40 -5.03 -7.77
C GLU A 200 -12.93 -6.21 -8.60
N THR A 201 -14.26 -6.33 -8.78
CA THR A 201 -14.86 -7.45 -9.54
C THR A 201 -14.54 -7.40 -11.03
N ILE A 202 -13.93 -6.30 -11.49
CA ILE A 202 -13.53 -6.08 -12.88
C ILE A 202 -12.00 -6.03 -13.00
N ALA A 203 -11.32 -5.27 -12.13
CA ALA A 203 -9.92 -4.91 -12.32
C ALA A 203 -8.91 -5.76 -11.52
N SER A 204 -9.36 -6.60 -10.58
CA SER A 204 -8.43 -7.48 -9.87
C SER A 204 -7.91 -8.61 -10.77
N GLY A 205 -6.73 -9.15 -10.46
CA GLY A 205 -6.09 -10.20 -11.24
C GLY A 205 -6.98 -11.42 -11.50
N PRO A 206 -7.59 -12.03 -10.46
CA PRO A 206 -8.53 -13.13 -10.63
C PRO A 206 -9.70 -12.78 -11.55
N ASN A 207 -10.21 -11.55 -11.50
CA ASN A 207 -11.33 -11.11 -12.34
C ASN A 207 -10.94 -10.83 -13.79
N ILE A 208 -9.73 -10.31 -14.03
CA ILE A 208 -9.16 -10.19 -15.38
C ILE A 208 -9.07 -11.57 -16.03
N ALA A 209 -8.51 -12.55 -15.31
CA ALA A 209 -8.38 -13.92 -15.79
C ALA A 209 -9.74 -14.59 -16.04
N ARG A 210 -10.66 -14.49 -15.07
CA ARG A 210 -12.03 -15.01 -15.18
C ARG A 210 -12.73 -14.44 -16.41
N ARG A 211 -12.63 -13.13 -16.65
CA ARG A 211 -13.20 -12.48 -17.84
C ARG A 211 -12.58 -12.99 -19.12
N ALA A 212 -11.26 -13.14 -19.17
CA ALA A 212 -10.57 -13.65 -20.35
C ALA A 212 -11.08 -15.06 -20.71
N LEU A 213 -11.11 -15.97 -19.73
CA LEU A 213 -11.62 -17.34 -19.89
C LEU A 213 -13.08 -17.36 -20.37
N ALA A 214 -13.95 -16.58 -19.73
CA ALA A 214 -15.36 -16.50 -20.08
C ALA A 214 -15.59 -16.01 -21.53
N ASN A 215 -14.64 -15.25 -22.07
CA ASN A 215 -14.68 -14.72 -23.43
C ASN A 215 -13.86 -15.55 -24.44
N GLY A 216 -13.43 -16.76 -24.06
CA GLY A 216 -12.78 -17.72 -24.96
C GLY A 216 -11.26 -17.63 -25.04
N TRP A 217 -10.60 -16.88 -24.16
CA TRP A 217 -9.15 -16.97 -24.03
C TRP A 217 -8.76 -18.36 -23.52
N THR A 218 -7.77 -18.97 -24.17
CA THR A 218 -7.23 -20.28 -23.77
C THR A 218 -5.81 -20.08 -23.23
N PRO A 219 -5.54 -20.41 -21.95
CA PRO A 219 -4.20 -20.31 -21.40
C PRO A 219 -3.20 -21.22 -22.13
N LEU A 220 -1.95 -20.77 -22.20
CA LEU A 220 -0.84 -21.65 -22.60
C LEU A 220 -0.47 -22.52 -21.39
N GLY A 221 -1.03 -23.73 -21.34
CA GLY A 221 -0.88 -24.65 -20.20
C GLY A 221 -2.00 -24.47 -19.16
N GLU A 222 -1.68 -24.68 -17.88
CA GLU A 222 -2.66 -24.67 -16.79
C GLU A 222 -2.73 -23.33 -16.03
N ASP A 223 -1.82 -22.38 -16.32
CA ASP A 223 -1.78 -21.08 -15.64
C ASP A 223 -2.85 -20.12 -16.18
N ALA A 224 -3.96 -20.01 -15.45
CA ALA A 224 -5.03 -19.05 -15.72
C ALA A 224 -4.91 -17.77 -14.87
N SER A 225 -3.70 -17.26 -14.64
CA SER A 225 -3.48 -16.01 -13.90
C SER A 225 -3.58 -14.76 -14.78
N ALA A 226 -3.75 -13.59 -14.16
CA ALA A 226 -3.64 -12.30 -14.87
C ALA A 226 -2.25 -12.09 -15.53
N ALA A 227 -1.20 -12.70 -14.98
CA ALA A 227 0.12 -12.66 -15.59
C ALA A 227 0.17 -13.45 -16.90
N ALA A 228 -0.48 -14.61 -16.97
CA ALA A 228 -0.63 -15.39 -18.20
C ALA A 228 -1.53 -14.68 -19.23
N VAL A 229 -2.60 -14.02 -18.79
CA VAL A 229 -3.40 -13.14 -19.66
C VAL A 229 -2.52 -12.01 -20.20
N ALA A 230 -1.71 -11.36 -19.37
CA ALA A 230 -0.83 -10.28 -19.80
C ALA A 230 0.20 -10.77 -20.84
N ALA A 231 0.74 -11.98 -20.65
CA ALA A 231 1.64 -12.61 -21.62
C ALA A 231 0.94 -12.85 -22.97
N SER A 232 -0.29 -13.37 -22.94
CA SER A 232 -1.09 -13.61 -24.16
C SER A 232 -1.45 -12.31 -24.88
N ALA A 233 -1.80 -11.26 -24.12
CA ALA A 233 -2.09 -9.93 -24.67
C ALA A 233 -0.85 -9.33 -25.37
N ARG A 234 0.35 -9.48 -24.78
CA ARG A 234 1.61 -9.06 -25.41
C ARG A 234 1.92 -9.82 -26.70
N SER A 235 1.44 -11.05 -26.82
CA SER A 235 1.52 -11.86 -28.05
C SER A 235 0.41 -11.56 -29.06
N GLY A 236 -0.49 -10.59 -28.78
CA GLY A 236 -1.52 -10.15 -29.71
C GLY A 236 -2.88 -10.85 -29.57
N ASP A 237 -3.11 -11.64 -28.51
CA ASP A 237 -4.41 -12.25 -28.26
C ASP A 237 -5.47 -11.16 -27.98
N ALA A 238 -6.49 -11.08 -28.83
CA ALA A 238 -7.50 -10.03 -28.78
C ALA A 238 -8.39 -10.10 -27.51
N VAL A 239 -8.66 -11.30 -26.99
CA VAL A 239 -9.48 -11.50 -25.78
C VAL A 239 -8.71 -11.06 -24.54
N ALA A 240 -7.42 -11.38 -24.50
CA ALA A 240 -6.53 -10.97 -23.42
C ALA A 240 -6.33 -9.45 -23.40
N VAL A 241 -6.13 -8.82 -24.57
CA VAL A 241 -6.07 -7.35 -24.72
C VAL A 241 -7.37 -6.71 -24.25
N ALA A 242 -8.53 -7.21 -24.69
CA ALA A 242 -9.84 -6.68 -24.30
C ALA A 242 -10.11 -6.82 -22.78
N SER A 243 -9.56 -7.85 -22.14
CA SER A 243 -9.67 -8.04 -20.69
C SER A 243 -8.89 -6.98 -19.90
N PHE A 244 -7.67 -6.65 -20.34
CA PHE A 244 -6.89 -5.55 -19.76
C PHE A 244 -7.50 -4.18 -20.05
N ASP A 245 -8.04 -3.95 -21.25
CA ASP A 245 -8.72 -2.69 -21.58
C ASP A 245 -9.96 -2.47 -20.68
N ARG A 246 -10.75 -3.52 -20.41
CA ARG A 246 -11.88 -3.43 -19.48
C ARG A 246 -11.45 -3.14 -18.04
N ALA A 247 -10.37 -3.74 -17.57
CA ALA A 247 -9.82 -3.45 -16.24
C ALA A 247 -9.34 -2.00 -16.15
N ALA A 248 -8.62 -1.52 -17.16
CA ALA A 248 -8.16 -0.15 -17.28
C ALA A 248 -9.33 0.85 -17.33
N GLN A 249 -10.42 0.52 -18.02
CA GLN A 249 -11.63 1.33 -18.05
C GLN A 249 -12.27 1.45 -16.66
N ALA A 250 -12.39 0.35 -15.91
CA ALA A 250 -12.93 0.36 -14.56
C ALA A 250 -12.07 1.19 -13.59
N LEU A 251 -10.75 1.04 -13.68
CA LEU A 251 -9.79 1.86 -12.92
C LEU A 251 -9.93 3.34 -13.26
N ALA A 252 -10.02 3.69 -14.54
CA ALA A 252 -10.22 5.07 -14.99
C ALA A 252 -11.50 5.67 -14.41
N ALA A 253 -12.61 4.92 -14.43
CA ALA A 253 -13.89 5.38 -13.88
C ALA A 253 -13.76 5.66 -12.37
N GLY A 254 -13.10 4.77 -11.62
CA GLY A 254 -12.88 4.96 -10.20
C GLY A 254 -11.97 6.13 -9.85
N ILE A 255 -10.89 6.31 -10.63
CA ILE A 255 -9.97 7.45 -10.48
C ILE A 255 -10.69 8.76 -10.79
N ALA A 256 -11.45 8.83 -11.90
CA ALA A 256 -12.21 10.03 -12.27
C ALA A 256 -13.26 10.40 -11.22
N ALA A 257 -14.00 9.41 -10.71
CA ALA A 257 -14.97 9.63 -9.63
C ALA A 257 -14.30 10.16 -8.36
N THR A 258 -13.15 9.58 -7.98
CA THR A 258 -12.38 10.04 -6.82
C THR A 258 -11.87 11.46 -7.03
N ALA A 259 -11.32 11.77 -8.21
CA ALA A 259 -10.84 13.10 -8.54
C ALA A 259 -11.96 14.15 -8.51
N ALA A 260 -13.17 13.81 -8.97
CA ALA A 260 -14.32 14.71 -8.88
C ALA A 260 -14.73 15.00 -7.43
N LEU A 261 -14.54 14.05 -6.51
CA LEU A 261 -14.93 14.18 -5.10
C LEU A 261 -13.86 14.86 -4.24
N THR A 262 -12.59 14.62 -4.52
CA THR A 262 -11.50 15.00 -3.61
C THR A 262 -10.35 15.77 -4.27
N GLU A 263 -10.49 16.15 -5.55
CA GLU A 263 -9.51 16.93 -6.31
C GLU A 263 -8.07 16.38 -6.21
N ILE A 264 -7.92 15.06 -6.36
CA ILE A 264 -6.59 14.44 -6.44
C ILE A 264 -5.84 14.98 -7.67
N GLN A 265 -4.52 15.05 -7.55
CA GLN A 265 -3.62 15.48 -8.61
C GLN A 265 -2.95 14.28 -9.30
N VAL A 266 -2.78 13.18 -8.56
CA VAL A 266 -2.13 11.96 -9.04
C VAL A 266 -2.84 10.71 -8.53
N ALA A 267 -2.95 9.70 -9.39
CA ALA A 267 -3.28 8.33 -9.05
C ALA A 267 -2.04 7.44 -9.20
N VAL A 268 -1.53 6.90 -8.10
CA VAL A 268 -0.40 5.96 -8.08
C VAL A 268 -0.93 4.54 -8.02
N ILE A 269 -0.46 3.67 -8.91
CA ILE A 269 -0.95 2.29 -9.00
C ILE A 269 0.21 1.30 -8.89
N GLY A 270 0.14 0.45 -7.87
CA GLY A 270 1.04 -0.68 -7.65
C GLY A 270 0.31 -2.02 -7.63
N GLY A 271 1.03 -3.08 -7.26
CA GLY A 271 0.49 -4.44 -7.17
C GLY A 271 0.75 -5.30 -8.42
N GLY A 272 0.43 -6.60 -8.32
CA GLY A 272 0.81 -7.58 -9.34
C GLY A 272 0.20 -7.32 -10.72
N VAL A 273 -0.99 -6.72 -10.80
CA VAL A 273 -1.63 -6.36 -12.07
C VAL A 273 -0.94 -5.12 -12.68
N ALA A 274 -0.50 -4.17 -11.85
CA ALA A 274 0.21 -2.98 -12.31
C ALA A 274 1.54 -3.31 -13.00
N SER A 275 2.16 -4.44 -12.64
CA SER A 275 3.36 -4.97 -13.31
C SER A 275 3.17 -5.31 -14.80
N ALA A 276 1.93 -5.30 -15.30
CA ALA A 276 1.65 -5.40 -16.74
C ALA A 276 2.14 -4.16 -17.54
N GLY A 277 2.51 -3.07 -16.87
CA GLY A 277 3.09 -1.88 -17.50
C GLY A 277 2.14 -1.23 -18.50
N GLU A 278 2.65 -0.84 -19.66
CA GLU A 278 1.87 -0.12 -20.70
C GLU A 278 0.63 -0.88 -21.19
N LEU A 279 0.58 -2.20 -21.03
CA LEU A 279 -0.63 -2.98 -21.30
C LEU A 279 -1.82 -2.51 -20.43
N LEU A 280 -1.56 -2.10 -19.19
CA LEU A 280 -2.56 -1.53 -18.29
C LEU A 280 -2.57 0.00 -18.36
N PHE A 281 -1.40 0.64 -18.23
CA PHE A 281 -1.29 2.10 -18.09
C PHE A 281 -1.66 2.85 -19.38
N GLY A 282 -1.41 2.28 -20.55
CA GLY A 282 -1.80 2.83 -21.84
C GLY A 282 -3.32 3.02 -21.96
N PRO A 283 -4.13 1.95 -21.94
CA PRO A 283 -5.59 2.06 -21.97
C PRO A 283 -6.16 2.87 -20.80
N LEU A 284 -5.55 2.77 -19.62
CA LEU A 284 -6.02 3.50 -18.43
C LEU A 284 -5.97 5.01 -18.66
N ARG A 285 -4.85 5.53 -19.16
CA ARG A 285 -4.73 6.95 -19.50
C ARG A 285 -5.74 7.37 -20.56
N ARG A 286 -5.97 6.55 -21.59
CA ARG A 286 -6.99 6.84 -22.62
C ARG A 286 -8.38 6.94 -22.00
N TRP A 287 -8.81 5.95 -21.21
CA TRP A 287 -10.12 5.97 -20.57
C TRP A 287 -10.26 7.12 -19.56
N LEU A 288 -9.18 7.48 -18.86
CA LEU A 288 -9.21 8.59 -17.92
C LEU A 288 -9.52 9.92 -18.63
N THR A 289 -8.99 10.16 -19.84
CA THR A 289 -9.34 11.36 -20.62
C THR A 289 -10.83 11.44 -20.98
N CYS A 290 -11.52 10.30 -21.10
CA CYS A 290 -12.96 10.25 -21.38
C CYS A 290 -13.81 10.54 -20.12
N TYR A 291 -13.30 10.23 -18.92
CA TYR A 291 -14.08 10.30 -17.68
C TYR A 291 -13.74 11.52 -16.82
N ALA A 292 -12.48 11.95 -16.77
CA ALA A 292 -12.02 13.13 -16.05
C ALA A 292 -12.14 14.39 -16.93
N THR A 293 -13.37 14.77 -17.28
CA THR A 293 -13.63 15.86 -18.24
C THR A 293 -13.81 17.24 -17.58
N LEU A 294 -13.95 17.29 -16.25
CA LEU A 294 -14.08 18.54 -15.52
C LEU A 294 -12.78 19.34 -15.58
N SER A 295 -12.88 20.65 -15.58
CA SER A 295 -11.72 21.54 -15.79
C SER A 295 -10.61 21.35 -14.75
N PHE A 296 -10.98 20.91 -13.55
CA PHE A 296 -10.08 20.67 -12.42
C PHE A 296 -9.63 19.20 -12.28
N THR A 297 -10.25 18.25 -13.01
CA THR A 297 -9.85 16.82 -12.98
C THR A 297 -9.13 16.37 -14.24
N ARG A 298 -9.23 17.10 -15.36
CA ARG A 298 -8.59 16.74 -16.65
C ARG A 298 -7.06 16.61 -16.61
N SER A 299 -6.42 17.16 -15.57
CA SER A 299 -4.97 17.12 -15.39
C SER A 299 -4.51 16.05 -14.39
N VAL A 300 -5.40 15.16 -13.92
CA VAL A 300 -5.03 14.06 -13.03
C VAL A 300 -4.00 13.17 -13.72
N GLU A 301 -2.87 12.98 -13.07
CA GLU A 301 -1.81 12.10 -13.55
C GLU A 301 -2.03 10.65 -13.11
N VAL A 302 -1.52 9.69 -13.89
CA VAL A 302 -1.45 8.28 -13.47
C VAL A 302 0.00 7.84 -13.50
N ARG A 303 0.51 7.33 -12.38
CA ARG A 303 1.90 6.90 -12.22
C ARG A 303 2.00 5.47 -11.67
N PRO A 304 3.00 4.68 -12.07
CA PRO A 304 3.31 3.42 -11.39
C PRO A 304 3.86 3.70 -9.99
N ALA A 305 3.55 2.82 -9.04
CA ALA A 305 4.13 2.80 -7.70
C ALA A 305 5.65 2.56 -7.75
N LEU A 306 6.40 3.16 -6.83
CA LEU A 306 7.87 3.04 -6.75
C LEU A 306 8.36 2.23 -5.56
N MET A 307 7.55 2.09 -4.50
CA MET A 307 7.94 1.43 -3.25
C MET A 307 7.96 -0.10 -3.35
N GLY A 308 7.33 -0.67 -4.38
CA GLY A 308 7.35 -2.10 -4.66
C GLY A 308 6.92 -2.94 -3.45
N THR A 309 7.70 -3.97 -3.13
CA THR A 309 7.39 -4.91 -2.05
C THR A 309 7.57 -4.35 -0.65
N ASP A 310 8.25 -3.20 -0.51
CA ASP A 310 8.60 -2.62 0.78
C ASP A 310 7.57 -1.58 1.24
N ALA A 311 6.58 -1.28 0.39
CA ALA A 311 5.51 -0.30 0.65
C ALA A 311 4.74 -0.59 1.94
N GLY A 312 4.47 -1.86 2.27
CA GLY A 312 3.76 -2.24 3.50
C GLY A 312 4.55 -1.86 4.75
N LEU A 313 5.84 -2.24 4.82
CA LEU A 313 6.72 -1.96 5.97
C LEU A 313 7.02 -0.48 6.12
N VAL A 314 7.50 0.17 5.05
CA VAL A 314 7.81 1.61 5.07
C VAL A 314 6.56 2.43 5.35
N GLY A 315 5.43 2.00 4.80
CA GLY A 315 4.12 2.60 5.00
C GLY A 315 3.61 2.51 6.42
N ALA A 316 3.73 1.33 7.05
CA ALA A 316 3.36 1.13 8.44
C ALA A 316 4.20 2.01 9.38
N ALA A 317 5.52 2.09 9.16
CA ALA A 317 6.40 3.01 9.87
C ALA A 317 5.99 4.47 9.66
N ALA A 318 5.70 4.88 8.41
CA ALA A 318 5.31 6.24 8.09
C ALA A 318 3.98 6.65 8.74
N ALA A 319 2.99 5.74 8.74
CA ALA A 319 1.71 5.94 9.39
C ALA A 319 1.86 6.10 10.91
N ALA A 320 2.68 5.26 11.55
CA ALA A 320 2.97 5.35 12.97
C ALA A 320 3.68 6.66 13.34
N ALA A 321 4.72 7.02 12.59
CA ALA A 321 5.46 8.26 12.81
C ALA A 321 4.54 9.48 12.72
N ARG A 322 3.67 9.52 11.71
CA ARG A 322 2.69 10.59 11.55
C ARG A 322 1.71 10.66 12.71
N ALA A 323 1.15 9.53 13.14
CA ALA A 323 0.18 9.49 14.23
C ALA A 323 0.77 9.97 15.56
N LEU A 324 2.08 9.79 15.75
CA LEU A 324 2.80 10.12 16.98
C LEU A 324 3.61 11.43 16.90
N GLY A 325 3.60 12.11 15.75
CA GLY A 325 4.38 13.35 15.55
C GLY A 325 5.89 13.15 15.45
N ILE A 326 6.34 11.94 15.10
CA ILE A 326 7.77 11.63 14.86
C ILE A 326 8.17 12.19 13.48
N ALA A 327 9.29 12.91 13.45
CA ALA A 327 9.77 13.54 12.22
C ALA A 327 10.39 12.51 11.28
N LEU A 328 9.85 12.44 10.06
CA LEU A 328 10.44 11.69 8.96
C LEU A 328 11.24 12.63 8.06
N HIS A 329 12.33 12.12 7.52
CA HIS A 329 13.22 12.83 6.60
C HIS A 329 13.15 12.19 5.23
N THR A 330 13.17 13.04 4.20
CA THR A 330 13.44 12.59 2.85
C THR A 330 14.94 12.68 2.61
N SER A 331 15.59 11.60 2.22
CA SER A 331 16.95 11.71 1.67
C SER A 331 16.91 12.63 0.45
N PRO A 332 17.90 13.54 0.25
CA PRO A 332 18.00 14.29 -0.98
C PRO A 332 18.28 13.30 -2.12
N THR A 333 17.23 12.91 -2.85
CA THR A 333 17.41 12.11 -4.07
C THR A 333 18.10 12.99 -5.10
N ALA A 334 19.24 12.54 -5.62
CA ALA A 334 19.82 13.06 -6.84
C ALA A 334 18.70 13.18 -7.88
N GLY A 335 18.52 14.38 -8.42
CA GLY A 335 17.49 14.64 -9.43
C GLY A 335 17.65 13.69 -10.63
N PRO A 336 16.61 13.56 -11.46
CA PRO A 336 16.70 12.74 -12.66
C PRO A 336 17.91 13.20 -13.48
N GLN A 337 18.91 12.33 -13.63
CA GLN A 337 19.95 12.55 -14.63
C GLN A 337 19.24 12.48 -15.98
N GLY A 338 19.04 13.65 -16.58
CA GLY A 338 18.50 13.76 -17.91
C GLY A 338 19.38 13.00 -18.90
N ALA A 339 18.73 12.20 -19.72
CA ALA A 339 19.21 11.74 -21.02
C ALA A 339 18.02 11.82 -21.98
#